data_AF-A0A0F9LX02-F1
#
_entry.id   AF-A0A0F9LX02-F1
#
_cell.length_a   1.000
_cell.length_b   1.000
_cell.length_c   1.000
_cell.angle_alpha   90.00
_cell.angle_beta   90.00
_cell.angle_gamma   90.00
#
_symmetry.space_group_name_H-M   'P 1'
#
loop_
_entity.id
_entity.type
_entity.pdbx_description
1 polymer ?
#
loop_
_entity_poly.entity_id
_entity_poly.type
_entity_poly.pdbx_seq_one_letter_code
_entity_poly.pdbx_strand_id
1 'polypeptide(L)'
;MRVLRGSLWDSGLNNCVRVVPVNLGWKNTRENVMGRGVAKQAAERYPMLPSWYGWRCEAMADTELTRLYRYRDLVLFPVKPLDRLLPHLSWKQTASLELVERSTKQLKVFFTGADTVALPLVGCGNGGLNPRDVLPILKEHLQNDRFLLILTNTSYKELQPWL
;
A
#
# COMPACT_ATOMS: atom_id res chain seq x y z
N MET A 1 3.99 4.13 -16.23
CA MET A 1 4.57 4.08 -14.86
C MET A 1 6.05 4.33 -15.00
N ARG A 2 6.60 5.26 -14.23
CA ARG A 2 8.04 5.51 -14.19
C ARG A 2 8.66 4.81 -12.99
N VAL A 3 9.86 4.29 -13.15
CA VAL A 3 10.60 3.64 -12.06
C VAL A 3 11.66 4.60 -11.55
N LEU A 4 11.66 4.86 -10.25
CA LEU A 4 12.62 5.72 -9.57
C LEU A 4 13.34 4.94 -8.47
N ARG A 5 14.60 5.30 -8.22
CA ARG A 5 15.40 4.77 -7.12
C ARG A 5 15.32 5.71 -5.93
N GLY A 6 15.03 5.20 -4.74
CA GLY A 6 15.00 6.00 -3.52
C GLY A 6 14.04 5.48 -2.46
N SER A 7 13.50 6.40 -1.68
CA SER A 7 12.51 6.19 -0.63
C SER A 7 11.23 6.94 -0.95
N LEU A 8 10.07 6.38 -0.56
CA LEU A 8 8.78 7.07 -0.67
C LEU A 8 8.76 8.41 0.09
N TRP A 9 9.67 8.59 1.04
CA TRP A 9 9.75 9.77 1.90
C TRP A 9 10.81 10.77 1.44
N ASP A 10 11.41 10.57 0.26
CA ASP A 10 12.36 11.53 -0.31
C ASP A 10 11.68 12.88 -0.57
N SER A 11 12.41 13.97 -0.32
CA SER A 11 11.89 15.35 -0.41
C SER A 11 11.38 15.70 -1.82
N GLY A 12 11.97 15.12 -2.86
CA GLY A 12 11.51 15.25 -4.25
C GLY A 12 10.11 14.67 -4.51
N LEU A 13 9.56 13.89 -3.58
CA LEU A 13 8.22 13.30 -3.67
C LEU A 13 7.18 14.02 -2.80
N ASN A 14 7.50 15.18 -2.20
CA ASN A 14 6.60 15.88 -1.28
C ASN A 14 5.25 16.29 -1.88
N ASN A 15 5.18 16.51 -3.18
CA ASN A 15 3.94 16.85 -3.90
C ASN A 15 3.22 15.60 -4.46
N CYS A 16 3.71 14.40 -4.18
CA CYS A 16 3.09 13.15 -4.63
C CYS A 16 2.14 12.61 -3.56
N VAL A 17 1.07 11.95 -4.00
CA VAL A 17 0.31 11.06 -3.13
C VAL A 17 1.09 9.75 -2.94
N ARG A 18 1.23 9.30 -1.70
CA ARG A 18 2.03 8.11 -1.35
C ARG A 18 1.13 6.92 -1.06
N VAL A 19 1.40 5.81 -1.71
CA VAL A 19 0.72 4.53 -1.47
C VAL A 19 1.35 3.82 -0.27
N VAL A 20 0.52 3.52 0.72
CA VAL A 20 0.92 2.83 1.96
C VAL A 20 0.28 1.44 1.98
N PRO A 21 1.05 0.36 1.76
CA PRO A 21 0.55 -1.00 1.89
C PRO A 21 0.13 -1.29 3.33
N VAL A 22 -1.10 -1.76 3.53
CA VAL A 22 -1.67 -2.01 4.86
C VAL A 22 -2.39 -3.36 4.95
N ASN A 23 -2.61 -3.82 6.18
CA ASN A 23 -3.53 -4.90 6.48
C ASN A 23 -4.92 -4.34 6.79
N LEU A 24 -5.94 -5.19 6.74
CA LEU A 24 -7.33 -4.81 6.99
C LEU A 24 -7.77 -4.99 8.46
N GLY A 25 -6.84 -5.29 9.36
CA GLY A 25 -7.13 -5.57 10.77
C GLY A 25 -7.13 -4.34 11.68
N TRP A 26 -7.59 -4.54 12.91
CA TRP A 26 -7.53 -3.54 13.99
C TRP A 26 -7.34 -4.22 15.35
N LYS A 27 -6.75 -3.50 16.30
CA LYS A 27 -6.61 -3.90 17.71
C LYS A 27 -7.91 -3.66 18.48
N ASN A 28 -7.98 -4.12 19.73
CA ASN A 28 -9.07 -3.79 20.65
C ASN A 28 -9.18 -2.27 20.92
N THR A 29 -8.09 -1.53 20.76
CA THR A 29 -8.08 -0.05 20.78
C THR A 29 -8.61 0.59 19.50
N ARG A 30 -9.12 -0.22 18.56
CA ARG A 30 -9.64 0.16 17.23
C ARG A 30 -8.60 0.74 16.27
N GLU A 31 -7.32 0.58 16.59
CA GLU A 31 -6.22 1.04 15.74
C GLU A 31 -5.75 -0.06 14.79
N ASN A 32 -5.46 0.29 13.53
CA ASN A 32 -4.80 -0.61 12.59
C ASN A 32 -3.36 -0.91 13.03
N VAL A 33 -2.89 -2.14 12.79
CA VAL A 33 -1.52 -2.52 13.14
C VAL A 33 -0.54 -2.07 12.06
N MET A 34 0.23 -1.01 12.34
CA MET A 34 1.22 -0.42 11.43
C MET A 34 2.65 -0.53 12.00
N GLY A 35 3.13 -1.74 12.28
CA GLY A 35 4.37 -1.95 13.04
C GLY A 35 5.68 -2.03 12.25
N ARG A 36 5.63 -2.17 10.92
CA ARG A 36 6.84 -2.34 10.08
C ARG A 36 6.74 -1.63 8.72
N GLY A 37 7.91 -1.40 8.10
CA GLY A 37 8.03 -0.87 6.73
C GLY A 37 7.35 0.48 6.53
N VAL A 38 6.80 0.68 5.33
CA VAL A 38 6.14 1.94 4.92
C VAL A 38 4.96 2.28 5.83
N ALA A 39 4.19 1.30 6.28
CA ALA A 39 3.08 1.52 7.21
C ALA A 39 3.57 2.11 8.55
N LYS A 40 4.66 1.59 9.11
CA LYS A 40 5.27 2.16 10.33
C LYS A 40 5.73 3.59 10.12
N GLN A 41 6.45 3.82 9.03
CA GLN A 41 6.96 5.15 8.69
C GLN A 41 5.83 6.17 8.49
N ALA A 42 4.68 5.74 7.96
CA ALA A 42 3.48 6.55 7.86
C ALA A 42 2.86 6.82 9.23
N ALA A 43 2.72 5.81 10.09
CA ALA A 43 2.20 5.98 11.45
C ALA A 43 3.07 6.90 12.32
N GLU A 44 4.40 6.82 12.21
CA GLU A 44 5.35 7.70 12.89
C GLU A 44 5.20 9.17 12.45
N ARG A 45 4.90 9.41 11.16
CA ARG A 45 4.68 10.76 10.59
C ARG A 45 3.27 11.30 10.83
N TYR A 46 2.29 10.42 10.93
CA TYR A 46 0.88 10.76 11.10
C TYR A 46 0.31 9.95 12.28
N PRO A 47 0.52 10.39 13.54
CA PRO A 47 0.17 9.60 14.72
C PRO A 47 -1.31 9.19 14.83
N MET A 48 -2.22 9.97 14.22
CA MET A 48 -3.64 9.66 14.18
C MET A 48 -4.05 8.64 13.11
N LEU A 49 -3.15 8.31 12.17
CA LEU A 49 -3.44 7.43 11.04
C LEU A 49 -3.87 6.01 11.46
N PRO A 50 -3.20 5.34 12.42
CA PRO A 50 -3.62 4.00 12.84
C PRO A 50 -5.04 3.96 13.40
N SER A 51 -5.38 4.92 14.27
CA SER A 51 -6.73 5.07 14.84
C SER A 51 -7.76 5.35 13.74
N TRP A 52 -7.48 6.32 12.86
CA TRP A 52 -8.39 6.70 11.78
C TRP A 52 -8.66 5.55 10.81
N TYR A 53 -7.63 4.81 10.40
CA TYR A 53 -7.76 3.73 9.45
C TYR A 53 -8.38 2.48 10.09
N GLY A 54 -8.01 2.15 11.33
CA GLY A 54 -8.56 1.00 12.05
C GLY A 54 -10.08 1.11 12.26
N TRP A 55 -10.60 2.29 12.61
CA TRP A 55 -12.04 2.55 12.70
C TRP A 55 -12.76 2.26 11.37
N ARG A 56 -12.14 2.62 10.24
CA ARG A 56 -12.71 2.35 8.90
C ARG A 56 -12.66 0.88 8.52
N CYS A 57 -11.60 0.18 8.89
CA CYS A 57 -11.51 -1.27 8.69
C CYS A 57 -12.62 -1.99 9.45
N GLU A 58 -12.81 -1.64 10.73
CA GLU A 58 -13.85 -2.23 11.57
C GLU A 58 -15.26 -1.93 11.03
N ALA A 59 -15.55 -0.68 10.68
CA ALA A 59 -16.85 -0.29 10.13
C ALA A 59 -17.21 -0.99 8.81
N MET A 60 -16.21 -1.52 8.08
CA MET A 60 -16.38 -2.19 6.80
C MET A 60 -16.18 -3.72 6.90
N ALA A 61 -16.05 -4.27 8.10
CA ALA A 61 -15.78 -5.69 8.33
C ALA A 61 -16.76 -6.62 7.59
N ASP A 62 -18.04 -6.23 7.51
CA ASP A 62 -19.11 -7.02 6.90
C ASP A 62 -19.33 -6.73 5.41
N THR A 63 -18.57 -5.78 4.86
CA THR A 63 -18.59 -5.46 3.41
C THR A 63 -17.40 -6.08 2.70
N GLU A 64 -17.40 -6.10 1.36
CA GLU A 64 -16.22 -6.52 0.60
C GLU A 64 -15.03 -5.60 0.93
N LEU A 65 -14.07 -6.12 1.68
CA LEU A 65 -12.98 -5.42 2.38
C LEU A 65 -11.91 -4.77 1.50
N THR A 66 -12.24 -4.40 0.28
CA THR A 66 -11.27 -3.90 -0.69
C THR A 66 -11.60 -2.46 -1.06
N ARG A 67 -11.45 -1.53 -0.12
CA ARG A 67 -11.62 -0.09 -0.41
C ARG A 67 -10.33 0.67 -0.14
N LEU A 68 -9.90 1.45 -1.13
CA LEU A 68 -8.86 2.45 -0.91
C LEU A 68 -9.39 3.64 -0.09
N TYR A 69 -8.55 4.14 0.80
CA TYR A 69 -8.84 5.31 1.61
C TYR A 69 -7.75 6.36 1.43
N ARG A 70 -8.15 7.62 1.25
CA ARG A 70 -7.23 8.76 1.26
C ARG A 70 -7.15 9.36 2.66
N TYR A 71 -5.93 9.54 3.15
CA TYR A 71 -5.66 10.30 4.36
C TYR A 71 -4.58 11.34 4.03
N ARG A 72 -4.98 12.60 3.87
CA ARG A 72 -4.08 13.69 3.42
C ARG A 72 -3.43 13.32 2.07
N ASP A 73 -2.10 13.27 2.05
CA ASP A 73 -1.24 12.86 0.93
C ASP A 73 -0.95 11.36 0.89
N LEU A 74 -1.66 10.54 1.68
CA LEU A 74 -1.53 9.09 1.68
C LEU A 74 -2.74 8.42 1.04
N VAL A 75 -2.51 7.28 0.37
CA VAL A 75 -3.55 6.29 0.08
C VAL A 75 -3.20 4.97 0.74
N LEU A 76 -4.15 4.51 1.55
CA LEU A 76 -4.07 3.23 2.23
C LEU A 76 -4.47 2.14 1.24
N PHE A 77 -3.53 1.23 0.99
CA PHE A 77 -3.60 0.21 -0.05
C PHE A 77 -3.62 -1.17 0.61
N PRO A 78 -4.80 -1.79 0.74
CA PRO A 78 -4.91 -3.13 1.32
C PRO A 78 -4.07 -4.13 0.53
N VAL A 79 -3.24 -4.89 1.24
CA VAL A 79 -2.46 -6.00 0.68
C VAL A 79 -2.56 -7.27 1.52
N LYS A 80 -2.91 -7.17 2.81
CA LYS A 80 -3.15 -8.33 3.68
C LYS A 80 -4.65 -8.40 4.04
N PRO A 81 -5.30 -9.56 3.85
CA PRO A 81 -6.72 -9.73 4.14
C PRO A 81 -7.03 -9.57 5.63
N LEU A 82 -8.31 -9.37 5.96
CA LEU A 82 -8.80 -9.40 7.34
C LEU A 82 -8.86 -10.85 7.83
N ASP A 83 -8.32 -11.10 9.02
CA ASP A 83 -8.69 -12.28 9.79
C ASP A 83 -9.98 -11.95 10.54
N ARG A 84 -11.11 -12.55 10.12
CA ARG A 84 -12.43 -12.25 10.70
C ARG A 84 -12.56 -12.75 12.15
N LEU A 85 -11.81 -13.78 12.52
CA LEU A 85 -11.83 -14.33 13.88
C LEU A 85 -10.88 -13.55 14.79
N LEU A 86 -9.72 -13.15 14.25
CA LEU A 86 -8.67 -12.44 14.99
C LEU A 86 -8.23 -11.17 14.23
N PRO A 87 -9.05 -10.11 14.13
CA PRO A 87 -8.73 -8.90 13.36
C PRO A 87 -7.36 -8.30 13.69
N HIS A 88 -6.98 -8.30 14.97
CA HIS A 88 -5.71 -7.80 15.47
C HIS A 88 -4.48 -8.59 14.98
N LEU A 89 -4.67 -9.79 14.41
CA LEU A 89 -3.63 -10.62 13.82
C LEU A 89 -3.61 -10.58 12.28
N SER A 90 -4.48 -9.82 11.63
CA SER A 90 -4.52 -9.69 10.16
C SER A 90 -3.16 -9.32 9.55
N TRP A 91 -2.33 -8.57 10.28
CA TRP A 91 -0.98 -8.21 9.85
C TRP A 91 -0.01 -9.39 9.74
N LYS A 92 -0.27 -10.51 10.43
CA LYS A 92 0.53 -11.74 10.38
C LYS A 92 0.28 -12.54 9.10
N GLN A 93 -0.85 -12.32 8.42
CA GLN A 93 -1.14 -13.00 7.17
C GLN A 93 -0.13 -12.62 6.08
N THR A 94 0.08 -13.53 5.14
CA THR A 94 0.78 -13.22 3.88
C THR A 94 -0.05 -12.23 3.07
N ALA A 95 0.60 -11.33 2.34
CA ALA A 95 -0.11 -10.49 1.40
C ALA A 95 -0.72 -11.34 0.27
N SER A 96 -1.86 -10.90 -0.26
CA SER A 96 -2.60 -11.60 -1.32
C SER A 96 -2.39 -10.92 -2.66
N LEU A 97 -2.03 -11.69 -3.70
CA LEU A 97 -1.94 -11.17 -5.08
C LEU A 97 -3.29 -10.68 -5.58
N GLU A 98 -4.37 -11.39 -5.27
CA GLU A 98 -5.75 -10.98 -5.60
C GLU A 98 -6.07 -9.62 -4.97
N LEU A 99 -5.68 -9.42 -3.70
CA LEU A 99 -5.90 -8.15 -3.01
C LEU A 99 -5.04 -7.02 -3.59
N VAL A 100 -3.80 -7.32 -3.96
CA VAL A 100 -2.92 -6.39 -4.69
C VAL A 100 -3.54 -5.97 -6.02
N GLU A 101 -4.05 -6.92 -6.80
CA GLU A 101 -4.69 -6.64 -8.10
C GLU A 101 -5.95 -5.78 -7.95
N ARG A 102 -6.84 -6.14 -7.01
CA ARG A 102 -8.04 -5.35 -6.71
C ARG A 102 -7.71 -3.93 -6.26
N SER A 103 -6.75 -3.77 -5.35
CA SER A 103 -6.29 -2.47 -4.88
C SER A 103 -5.63 -1.65 -6.00
N THR A 104 -4.91 -2.31 -6.92
CA THR A 104 -4.28 -1.66 -8.08
C THR A 104 -5.34 -1.15 -9.07
N LYS A 105 -6.35 -1.98 -9.39
CA LYS A 105 -7.48 -1.59 -10.25
C LYS A 105 -8.23 -0.40 -9.67
N GLN A 106 -8.44 -0.37 -8.35
CA GLN A 106 -9.01 0.80 -7.69
C GLN A 106 -8.11 2.02 -7.80
N LEU A 107 -6.80 1.87 -7.54
CA LEU A 107 -5.85 2.98 -7.54
C LEU A 107 -5.83 3.70 -8.90
N LYS A 108 -5.94 2.95 -10.00
CA LYS A 108 -6.03 3.47 -11.36
C LYS A 108 -7.13 4.51 -11.53
N VAL A 109 -8.30 4.28 -10.93
CA VAL A 109 -9.49 5.14 -11.07
C VAL A 109 -9.73 6.05 -9.86
N PHE A 110 -9.08 5.76 -8.73
CA PHE A 110 -9.21 6.53 -7.49
C PHE A 110 -8.74 7.97 -7.65
N PHE A 111 -7.78 8.20 -8.54
CA PHE A 111 -7.32 9.53 -8.91
C PHE A 111 -7.60 9.81 -10.38
N THR A 112 -8.60 10.64 -10.64
CA THR A 112 -8.95 11.10 -12.00
C THR A 112 -8.28 12.41 -12.39
N GLY A 113 -7.58 13.07 -11.46
CA GLY A 113 -6.96 14.40 -11.64
C GLY A 113 -5.47 14.39 -11.97
N ALA A 114 -4.76 15.48 -11.67
CA ALA A 114 -3.32 15.66 -11.96
C ALA A 114 -2.37 15.06 -10.89
N ASP A 115 -2.86 14.33 -9.89
CA ASP A 115 -2.01 13.82 -8.80
C ASP A 115 -0.92 12.86 -9.33
N THR A 116 0.33 13.15 -9.01
CA THR A 116 1.41 12.17 -9.13
C THR A 116 1.34 11.21 -7.94
N VAL A 117 1.41 9.90 -8.20
CA VAL A 117 1.22 8.86 -7.19
C VAL A 117 2.50 8.04 -7.08
N ALA A 118 3.16 8.08 -5.93
CA ALA A 118 4.34 7.30 -5.62
C ALA A 118 3.96 6.03 -4.84
N LEU A 119 4.43 4.87 -5.30
CA LEU A 119 4.14 3.59 -4.69
C LEU A 119 5.39 2.71 -4.56
N PRO A 120 5.49 1.88 -3.50
CA PRO A 120 6.53 0.87 -3.39
C PRO A 120 6.12 -0.40 -4.16
N LEU A 121 6.96 -1.44 -4.10
CA LEU A 121 6.51 -2.81 -4.40
C LEU A 121 5.51 -3.28 -3.34
N VAL A 122 4.23 -3.04 -3.60
CA VAL A 122 3.12 -3.35 -2.68
C VAL A 122 3.03 -4.86 -2.42
N GLY A 123 2.80 -5.25 -1.16
CA GLY A 123 2.68 -6.67 -0.78
C GLY A 123 4.01 -7.45 -0.75
N CYS A 124 5.12 -6.89 -1.23
CA CYS A 124 6.45 -7.49 -1.12
C CYS A 124 7.11 -7.21 0.25
N GLY A 125 8.32 -7.77 0.47
CA GLY A 125 9.07 -7.60 1.72
C GLY A 125 8.34 -8.20 2.91
N ASN A 126 7.83 -7.38 3.84
CA ASN A 126 7.05 -7.84 5.00
C ASN A 126 5.72 -8.53 4.62
N GLY A 127 5.24 -8.36 3.37
CA GLY A 127 4.08 -9.07 2.87
C GLY A 127 4.39 -10.43 2.26
N GLY A 128 5.65 -10.72 1.94
CA GLY A 128 6.10 -12.03 1.45
C GLY A 128 5.82 -12.33 -0.02
N LEU A 129 5.16 -11.44 -0.77
CA LEU A 129 4.96 -11.66 -2.21
C LEU A 129 6.27 -11.51 -2.98
N ASN A 130 6.43 -12.34 -4.01
CA ASN A 130 7.51 -12.23 -4.96
C ASN A 130 7.31 -10.97 -5.84
N PRO A 131 8.28 -10.05 -5.90
CA PRO A 131 8.17 -8.88 -6.75
C PRO A 131 7.92 -9.18 -8.23
N ARG A 132 8.35 -10.34 -8.73
CA ARG A 132 8.13 -10.76 -10.12
C ARG A 132 6.67 -11.08 -10.43
N ASP A 133 5.87 -11.41 -9.42
CA ASP A 133 4.42 -11.64 -9.57
C ASP A 133 3.63 -10.33 -9.42
N VAL A 134 4.14 -9.40 -8.60
CA VAL A 134 3.50 -8.10 -8.36
C VAL A 134 3.75 -7.10 -9.50
N LEU A 135 4.96 -7.09 -10.07
CA LEU A 135 5.34 -6.11 -11.08
C LEU A 135 4.46 -6.15 -12.35
N PRO A 136 4.07 -7.32 -12.90
CA PRO A 136 3.15 -7.40 -14.02
C PRO A 136 1.79 -6.75 -13.73
N ILE A 137 1.22 -6.98 -12.54
CA ILE A 137 -0.06 -6.39 -12.11
C ILE A 137 0.01 -4.86 -12.11
N LEU A 138 1.09 -4.31 -11.54
CA LEU A 138 1.29 -2.85 -11.50
C LEU A 138 1.47 -2.28 -12.91
N LYS A 139 2.27 -2.93 -13.76
CA LYS A 139 2.51 -2.51 -15.14
C LYS A 139 1.25 -2.55 -16.00
N GLU A 140 0.43 -3.59 -15.83
CA GLU A 140 -0.82 -3.76 -16.58
C GLU A 140 -1.81 -2.62 -16.28
N HIS A 141 -1.97 -2.24 -15.02
CA HIS A 141 -3.03 -1.31 -14.62
C HIS A 141 -2.58 0.15 -14.47
N LEU A 142 -1.31 0.41 -14.14
CA LEU A 142 -0.79 1.75 -13.81
C LEU A 142 0.08 2.34 -14.94
N GLN A 143 -0.37 2.22 -16.19
CA GLN A 143 0.45 2.53 -17.38
C GLN A 143 0.87 4.01 -17.50
N ASN A 144 0.15 4.95 -16.89
CA ASN A 144 0.44 6.39 -16.98
C ASN A 144 1.70 6.81 -16.19
N ASP A 145 2.43 7.82 -16.67
CA ASP A 145 3.68 8.33 -16.04
C ASP A 145 3.48 9.12 -14.76
N ARG A 146 2.23 9.47 -14.41
CA ARG A 146 1.86 9.96 -13.09
C ARG A 146 2.13 8.93 -11.98
N PHE A 147 2.21 7.64 -12.30
CA PHE A 147 2.51 6.59 -11.33
C PHE A 147 4.02 6.37 -11.27
N LEU A 148 4.59 6.53 -10.08
CA LEU A 148 6.01 6.41 -9.80
C LEU A 148 6.26 5.19 -8.92
N LEU A 149 6.82 4.12 -9.49
CA LEU A 149 7.29 2.97 -8.73
C LEU A 149 8.63 3.32 -8.07
N ILE A 150 8.64 3.43 -6.75
CA ILE A 150 9.82 3.77 -5.96
C ILE A 150 10.47 2.48 -5.47
N LEU A 151 11.68 2.20 -5.97
CA LEU A 151 12.47 1.04 -5.61
C LEU A 151 13.66 1.44 -4.74
N THR A 152 13.94 0.64 -3.71
CA THR A 152 15.23 0.75 -3.01
C THR A 152 16.37 0.38 -3.96
N ASN A 153 17.59 0.79 -3.64
CA ASN A 153 18.77 0.40 -4.43
C ASN A 153 18.90 -1.12 -4.59
N THR A 154 18.56 -1.87 -3.53
CA THR A 154 18.59 -3.34 -3.55
C THR A 154 17.55 -3.90 -4.52
N SER A 155 16.28 -3.50 -4.36
CA SER A 155 15.18 -3.98 -5.21
C SER A 155 15.35 -3.58 -6.67
N TYR A 156 15.90 -2.39 -6.94
CA TYR A 156 16.19 -1.96 -8.31
C TYR A 156 17.22 -2.87 -8.98
N LYS A 157 18.34 -3.18 -8.30
CA LYS A 157 19.37 -4.09 -8.84
C LYS A 157 18.82 -5.48 -9.13
N GLU A 158 18.00 -6.01 -8.22
CA GLU A 158 17.38 -7.32 -8.36
C GLU A 158 16.40 -7.39 -9.55
N LEU A 159 15.63 -6.32 -9.76
CA LEU A 159 14.56 -6.30 -10.75
C LEU A 159 14.98 -5.69 -12.09
N GLN A 160 16.16 -5.12 -12.21
CA GLN A 160 16.64 -4.47 -13.44
C GLN A 160 16.39 -5.28 -14.73
N PRO A 161 16.55 -6.61 -14.78
CA PRO A 161 16.24 -7.40 -15.99
C PRO A 161 14.75 -7.43 -16.37
N TRP A 162 13.86 -7.02 -15.48
CA TRP A 162 12.40 -7.14 -15.58
C TRP A 162 11.67 -5.79 -15.59
N LEU A 163 12.40 -4.67 -15.39
CA LEU A 163 11.88 -3.30 -15.44
C LEU A 163 11.79 -2.82 -16.88
#